data_AF-A0A1G2Z7Y6-F1
#
_entry.id   AF-A0A1G2Z7Y6-F1
#
_cell.length_a   1.000
_cell.length_b   1.000
_cell.length_c   1.000
_cell.angle_alpha   90.00
_cell.angle_beta   90.00
_cell.angle_gamma   90.00
#
_symmetry.space_group_name_H-M   'P 1'
#
loop_
_entity.id
_entity.type
_entity.pdbx_description
1 polymer ?
#
loop_
_entity_poly.entity_id
_entity_poly.type
_entity_poly.pdbx_seq_one_letter_code
_entity_poly.pdbx_strand_id
1 'polypeptide(L)' 'GSYAVGWGTLALINAGIAQGKNRSGLLWFLISLFLGPVATFLLVALADKLQT' A
#
# COMPACT_ATOMS: atom_id res chain seq x y z
N GLY A 1 -1.94 -19.24 9.42
CA GLY A 1 -3.14 -19.12 8.55
C GLY A 1 -3.72 -17.71 8.53
N SER A 2 -4.17 -17.19 9.69
CA SER A 2 -4.95 -15.94 9.80
C SER A 2 -4.27 -14.67 9.24
N TYR A 3 -2.96 -14.50 9.44
CA TYR A 3 -2.22 -13.31 9.02
C TYR A 3 -2.18 -13.06 7.51
N ALA A 4 -2.12 -14.14 6.71
CA ALA A 4 -2.07 -14.02 5.24
C ALA A 4 -3.41 -13.52 4.65
N VAL A 5 -4.53 -13.91 5.27
CA VAL A 5 -5.87 -13.46 4.88
C VAL A 5 -6.07 -11.99 5.26
N GLY A 6 -5.68 -11.59 6.48
CA GLY A 6 -5.77 -10.19 6.93
C GLY A 6 -4.98 -9.22 6.05
N TRP A 7 -3.80 -9.63 5.59
CA TRP A 7 -2.97 -8.85 4.67
C TRP A 7 -3.59 -8.66 3.28
N GLY A 8 -4.13 -9.73 2.70
CA GLY A 8 -4.82 -9.65 1.40
C GLY A 8 -6.06 -8.75 1.47
N THR A 9 -6.82 -8.82 2.57
CA THR A 9 -7.96 -7.93 2.81
C THR A 9 -7.54 -6.46 2.90
N LEU A 10 -6.46 -6.14 3.63
CA LEU A 10 -5.93 -4.78 3.72
C LEU A 10 -5.48 -4.24 2.35
N ALA A 11 -4.82 -5.08 1.54
CA ALA A 11 -4.40 -4.71 0.19
C ALA A 11 -5.60 -4.37 -0.72
N LEU A 12 -6.69 -5.12 -0.62
CA LEU A 12 -7.94 -4.84 -1.35
C LEU A 12 -8.61 -3.54 -0.89
N ILE A 13 -8.64 -3.28 0.42
CA ILE A 13 -9.18 -2.01 0.97
C ILE A 13 -8.38 -0.82 0.44
N ASN A 14 -7.05 -0.87 0.47
CA ASN A 14 -6.18 0.18 -0.06
C ASN A 14 -6.40 0.41 -1.56
N ALA A 15 -6.60 -0.66 -2.33
CA ALA A 15 -6.91 -0.60 -3.75
C ALA A 15 -8.27 0.08 -4.04
N GLY A 16 -9.28 -0.17 -3.21
CA GLY A 16 -10.59 0.47 -3.29
C GLY A 16 -10.54 1.96 -2.97
N ILE A 17 -9.81 2.34 -1.90
CA ILE A 17 -9.60 3.74 -1.52
C ILE A 17 -8.83 4.51 -2.61
N ALA A 18 -7.83 3.89 -3.22
CA ALA A 18 -7.07 4.48 -4.32
C ALA A 18 -7.96 4.72 -5.56
N GLN A 19 -8.80 3.75 -5.94
CA GLN A 19 -9.76 3.92 -7.05
C GLN A 19 -10.75 5.05 -6.78
N GLY A 20 -11.28 5.15 -5.56
CA GLY A 20 -12.17 6.24 -5.15
C GLY A 20 -11.50 7.63 -5.22
N LYS A 21 -10.17 7.70 -5.27
CA LYS A 21 -9.39 8.94 -5.40
C LYS A 21 -8.82 9.17 -6.81
N ASN A 22 -9.36 8.54 -7.85
CA ASN A 22 -8.82 8.61 -9.22
C ASN A 22 -7.34 8.17 -9.32
N ARG A 23 -6.90 7.25 -8.47
CA ARG A 23 -5.57 6.61 -8.55
C ARG A 23 -5.73 5.15 -8.97
N SER A 24 -4.68 4.59 -9.57
CA SER A 24 -4.69 3.20 -10.04
C SER A 24 -4.81 2.21 -8.87
N GLY A 25 -6.00 1.65 -8.64
CA GLY A 25 -6.22 0.66 -7.59
C GLY A 25 -5.36 -0.59 -7.72
N LEU A 26 -5.10 -1.03 -8.94
CA LEU A 26 -4.24 -2.19 -9.20
C LEU A 26 -2.78 -1.92 -8.79
N LEU A 27 -2.29 -0.71 -9.06
CA LEU A 27 -0.95 -0.30 -8.62
C LEU A 27 -0.88 -0.29 -7.08
N TRP A 28 -1.89 0.25 -6.41
CA TRP A 28 -1.97 0.32 -4.94
C TRP A 28 -2.24 -1.03 -4.28
N PHE A 29 -2.93 -1.95 -4.97
CA PHE A 29 -3.08 -3.34 -4.58
C PHE A 29 -1.73 -4.05 -4.59
N LEU A 30 -0.98 -3.96 -5.70
CA LEU A 30 0.32 -4.61 -5.86
C LEU A 30 1.36 -4.03 -4.88
N ILE A 31 1.35 -2.72 -4.66
CA ILE A 31 2.17 -2.08 -3.61
C ILE A 31 1.78 -2.60 -2.23
N SER A 32 0.49 -2.70 -1.90
CA SER A 32 0.07 -3.23 -0.60
C SER A 32 0.36 -4.73 -0.44
N LEU A 33 0.33 -5.50 -1.55
CA LEU A 33 0.50 -6.94 -1.56
C LEU A 33 1.97 -7.37 -1.40
N PHE A 34 2.89 -6.74 -2.14
CA PHE A 34 4.32 -7.09 -2.12
C PHE A 34 5.10 -6.44 -0.99
N LEU A 35 4.64 -5.28 -0.57
CA LEU A 35 5.47 -4.29 0.10
C LEU A 35 4.90 -4.02 1.52
N GLY A 36 3.61 -4.29 1.73
CA GLY A 36 2.99 -4.24 3.05
C GLY A 36 3.00 -2.86 3.72
N PRO A 37 2.75 -2.80 5.04
CA PRO A 37 2.96 -1.59 5.84
C PRO A 37 4.42 -1.11 5.82
N VAL A 38 5.37 -2.02 5.61
CA VAL A 38 6.82 -1.76 5.67
C VAL A 38 7.27 -0.90 4.49
N ALA A 39 6.69 -1.10 3.32
CA ALA A 39 6.94 -0.24 2.17
C ALA A 39 6.41 1.17 2.34
N THR A 40 5.19 1.30 2.87
CA THR A 40 4.60 2.59 3.19
C THR A 40 5.40 3.27 4.29
N PHE A 41 5.90 2.52 5.27
CA PHE A 41 6.75 3.02 6.34
C PHE A 41 8.13 3.44 5.83
N LEU A 42 8.78 2.66 4.97
CA LEU A 42 10.05 3.02 4.35
C LEU A 42 9.89 4.22 3.41
N LEU A 43 8.82 4.26 2.60
CA LEU A 43 8.55 5.38 1.70
C LEU A 43 8.25 6.65 2.49
N VAL A 44 7.45 6.61 3.56
CA VAL A 44 7.19 7.78 4.45
C VAL A 44 8.41 8.18 5.28
N ALA A 45 9.19 7.22 5.79
CA ALA A 45 10.37 7.51 6.63
C ALA A 45 11.58 8.01 5.82
N LEU A 46 11.72 7.64 4.54
CA LEU A 46 12.81 8.11 3.68
C LEU A 46 12.43 9.29 2.77
N ALA A 47 11.15 9.52 2.48
CA ALA A 47 10.73 10.57 1.54
C ALA A 47 11.03 11.99 2.02
N ASP A 48 11.14 12.23 3.34
CA ASP A 48 11.48 13.55 3.89
C ASP A 48 12.91 14.03 3.49
N LYS A 49 13.81 13.10 3.15
CA LYS A 49 15.22 13.40 2.84
C LYS A 49 15.53 13.62 1.35
N LEU A 50 14.57 13.42 0.45
CA LEU A 50 14.83 13.40 -1.00
C LEU A 50 14.17 14.56 -1.77
N GLN A 51 13.49 15.48 -1.08
CA GLN A 51 13.11 16.78 -1.66
C GLN A 51 14.24 17.80 -1.42
N THR A 52 15.32 17.68 -2.21
CA THR A 52 16.19 18.82 -2.58
C THR A 52 15.62 19.55 -3.78
#